data_AF-A0A5C6CN53-F1
#
_entry.id   AF-A0A5C6CN53-F1
#
_cell.length_a   1.000
_cell.length_b   1.000
_cell.length_c   1.000
_cell.angle_alpha   90.00
_cell.angle_beta   90.00
_cell.angle_gamma   90.00
#
_symmetry.space_group_name_H-M   'P 1'
#
loop_
_entity.id
_entity.type
_entity.pdbx_description
1 polymer ?
#
loop_
_entity_poly.entity_id
_entity_poly.type
_entity_poly.pdbx_seq_one_letter_code
_entity_poly.pdbx_strand_id
1 'polypeptide(L)'
;MEFLWNDGGRAASGFVGLAGDCVTRAIAIATGTSYRDVYRELGEVSNKTPRNGVCTSHSKSYLKQLDWQYTPGRGRRFTADSLPQGIVIVHLEMPERRRHGHFCCVIDHVIHDTWNPSEETDYIVAGFWTCVATASDTTLPRVAPGSSQNAEQVTTQKEFDKILHRLRALDGTANNHASTEGEKRNALRMMQNLMLRHNLSREDISDDDNVESVCFTRRACPVNGRRACSWEKELAAYLVAEIFPMTSWYFSAKGNRTLFWFYGPREDVQNGITLFRELLLTIATSARLQYGGYARGSGASYAEGYVRGLPRHHSPHDENGNAPSAVASETALVQTRTMAVHDAARKWLKLECGVSIVTVHGSGRNQHDPDAANRGKRHGAKHDVTAENGRKRIGLS
;
A
#
# COMPACT_ATOMS: atom_id res chain seq x y z
N MET A 1 -5.43 15.49 -9.57
CA MET A 1 -6.37 15.34 -8.44
C MET A 1 -5.54 15.13 -7.20
N GLU A 2 -5.93 15.75 -6.09
CA GLU A 2 -5.28 15.54 -4.81
C GLU A 2 -5.68 14.16 -4.24
N PHE A 3 -4.87 13.62 -3.32
CA PHE A 3 -5.15 12.36 -2.65
C PHE A 3 -5.18 12.55 -1.13
N LEU A 4 -6.32 12.23 -0.53
CA LEU A 4 -6.53 12.13 0.90
C LEU A 4 -6.72 10.67 1.29
N TRP A 5 -5.89 10.21 2.24
CA TRP A 5 -6.05 8.86 2.77
C TRP A 5 -7.36 8.78 3.56
N ASN A 6 -8.24 7.85 3.19
CA ASN A 6 -9.51 7.61 3.84
C ASN A 6 -9.90 6.13 3.69
N ASP A 7 -10.01 5.40 4.79
CA ASP A 7 -10.42 3.99 4.81
C ASP A 7 -11.94 3.78 4.87
N GLY A 8 -12.72 4.87 4.81
CA GLY A 8 -14.18 4.85 4.90
C GLY A 8 -14.71 4.48 6.27
N GLY A 9 -13.89 4.50 7.32
CA GLY A 9 -14.27 4.10 8.68
C GLY A 9 -14.18 2.59 8.91
N ARG A 10 -13.42 1.87 8.08
CA ARG A 10 -13.19 0.42 8.21
C ARG A 10 -12.56 0.07 9.56
N ALA A 11 -11.44 0.71 9.90
CA ALA A 11 -10.77 0.49 11.18
C ALA A 11 -11.65 0.92 12.36
N ALA A 12 -12.35 2.05 12.23
CA ALA A 12 -13.29 2.54 13.25
C ALA A 12 -14.48 1.59 13.48
N SER A 13 -14.84 0.79 12.47
CA SER A 13 -15.87 -0.25 12.54
C SER A 13 -15.36 -1.59 13.11
N GLY A 14 -14.10 -1.64 13.54
CA GLY A 14 -13.48 -2.79 14.20
C GLY A 14 -12.92 -3.87 13.25
N PHE A 15 -12.91 -3.61 11.94
CA PHE A 15 -12.33 -4.53 10.96
C PHE A 15 -10.81 -4.43 10.93
N VAL A 16 -10.15 -5.58 10.82
CA VAL A 16 -8.69 -5.72 10.97
C VAL A 16 -8.02 -6.30 9.73
N GLY A 17 -6.70 -6.19 9.66
CA GLY A 17 -5.88 -6.61 8.52
C GLY A 17 -6.15 -5.89 7.19
N LEU A 18 -5.42 -6.31 6.15
CA LEU A 18 -5.55 -5.78 4.79
C LEU A 18 -6.75 -6.39 4.05
N ALA A 19 -7.47 -5.56 3.28
CA ALA A 19 -8.64 -5.96 2.52
C ALA A 19 -8.76 -5.18 1.18
N GLY A 20 -9.31 -5.83 0.16
CA GLY A 20 -9.54 -5.28 -1.18
C GLY A 20 -10.98 -4.81 -1.36
N ASP A 21 -11.56 -4.24 -0.31
CA ASP A 21 -12.96 -3.85 -0.17
C ASP A 21 -13.25 -2.43 -0.71
N CYS A 22 -12.54 -2.02 -1.76
CA CYS A 22 -12.60 -0.67 -2.34
C CYS A 22 -14.03 -0.18 -2.65
N VAL A 23 -14.92 -1.08 -3.07
CA VAL A 23 -16.35 -0.79 -3.30
C VAL A 23 -17.03 -0.33 -2.00
N THR A 24 -16.86 -1.09 -0.91
CA THR A 24 -17.44 -0.79 0.40
C THR A 24 -16.93 0.54 0.92
N ARG A 25 -15.61 0.77 0.86
CA ARG A 25 -14.98 2.03 1.30
C ARG A 25 -15.50 3.22 0.50
N ALA A 26 -15.48 3.14 -0.83
CA ALA A 26 -15.91 4.23 -1.69
C ALA A 26 -17.38 4.61 -1.44
N ILE A 27 -18.25 3.62 -1.26
CA ILE A 27 -19.67 3.87 -0.97
C ILE A 27 -19.84 4.47 0.43
N ALA A 28 -19.21 3.91 1.46
CA ALA A 28 -19.29 4.43 2.83
C ALA A 28 -18.83 5.91 2.92
N ILE A 29 -17.72 6.25 2.23
CA ILE A 29 -17.23 7.63 2.14
C ILE A 29 -18.26 8.53 1.44
N ALA A 30 -18.79 8.08 0.30
CA ALA A 30 -19.68 8.87 -0.54
C ALA A 30 -21.06 9.09 0.10
N THR A 31 -21.60 8.09 0.80
CA THR A 31 -22.93 8.16 1.42
C THR A 31 -22.89 8.63 2.87
N GLY A 32 -21.72 8.64 3.52
CA GLY A 32 -21.62 8.83 4.97
C GLY A 32 -22.27 7.72 5.80
N THR A 33 -22.60 6.57 5.18
CA THR A 33 -23.08 5.38 5.87
C THR A 33 -21.90 4.69 6.57
N SER A 34 -22.13 4.06 7.72
CA SER A 34 -21.08 3.30 8.39
C SER A 34 -20.50 2.22 7.47
N TYR A 35 -19.17 2.08 7.47
CA TYR A 35 -18.47 1.06 6.67
C TYR A 35 -19.12 -0.32 6.82
N ARG A 36 -19.44 -0.68 8.06
CA ARG A 36 -20.05 -1.95 8.42
C ARG A 36 -21.42 -2.18 7.79
N ASP A 37 -22.29 -1.18 7.77
CA ASP A 37 -23.64 -1.36 7.22
C ASP A 37 -23.56 -1.58 5.70
N VAL A 38 -22.73 -0.79 5.02
CA VAL A 38 -22.42 -1.00 3.59
C VAL A 38 -21.81 -2.39 3.36
N TYR A 39 -20.88 -2.83 4.23
CA TYR A 39 -20.24 -4.14 4.14
C TYR A 39 -21.26 -5.28 4.27
N ARG A 40 -22.17 -5.20 5.26
CA ARG A 40 -23.23 -6.19 5.48
C ARG A 40 -24.16 -6.25 4.27
N GLU A 41 -24.66 -5.10 3.81
CA GLU A 41 -25.63 -5.01 2.71
C GLU A 41 -25.04 -5.49 1.38
N LEU A 42 -23.82 -5.07 1.02
CA LEU A 42 -23.12 -5.60 -0.15
C LEU A 42 -22.86 -7.11 -0.02
N GLY A 43 -22.62 -7.56 1.21
CA GLY A 43 -22.44 -8.95 1.55
C GLY A 43 -23.66 -9.81 1.23
N GLU A 44 -24.84 -9.33 1.62
CA GLU A 44 -26.14 -9.94 1.32
C GLU A 44 -26.43 -9.93 -0.19
N VAL A 45 -26.21 -8.79 -0.86
CA VAL A 45 -26.45 -8.64 -2.30
C VAL A 45 -25.53 -9.55 -3.14
N SER A 46 -24.31 -9.79 -2.68
CA SER A 46 -23.32 -10.64 -3.37
C SER A 46 -23.28 -12.09 -2.87
N ASN A 47 -24.01 -12.39 -1.79
CA ASN A 47 -23.97 -13.66 -1.05
C ASN A 47 -22.54 -14.13 -0.71
N LYS A 48 -21.63 -13.18 -0.46
CA LYS A 48 -20.20 -13.37 -0.17
C LYS A 48 -19.68 -12.22 0.66
N THR A 49 -18.59 -12.43 1.41
CA THR A 49 -17.87 -11.34 2.08
C THR A 49 -17.32 -10.32 1.07
N PRO A 50 -17.56 -9.01 1.26
CA PRO A 50 -16.94 -7.96 0.44
C PRO A 50 -15.44 -7.76 0.63
N ARG A 51 -14.80 -8.43 1.61
CA ARG A 51 -13.38 -8.21 2.00
C ARG A 51 -12.41 -8.23 0.81
N ASN A 52 -12.66 -9.11 -0.16
CA ASN A 52 -11.78 -9.30 -1.32
C ASN A 52 -12.41 -8.77 -2.62
N GLY A 53 -13.27 -7.76 -2.50
CA GLY A 53 -13.95 -7.12 -3.61
C GLY A 53 -15.34 -7.70 -3.88
N VAL A 54 -16.13 -6.91 -4.60
CA VAL A 54 -17.50 -7.23 -4.99
C VAL A 54 -17.61 -7.15 -6.52
N CYS A 55 -18.35 -8.07 -7.13
CA CYS A 55 -18.58 -8.00 -8.58
C CYS A 55 -19.30 -6.70 -8.93
N THR A 56 -18.84 -6.01 -9.98
CA THR A 56 -19.40 -4.73 -10.44
C THR A 56 -20.92 -4.77 -10.67
N SER A 57 -21.48 -5.93 -11.05
CA SER A 57 -22.93 -6.10 -11.20
C SER A 57 -23.69 -5.94 -9.88
N HIS A 58 -23.17 -6.48 -8.78
CA HIS A 58 -23.78 -6.36 -7.45
C HIS A 58 -23.66 -4.93 -6.93
N SER A 59 -22.49 -4.31 -7.05
CA SER A 59 -22.27 -2.91 -6.67
C SER A 59 -23.20 -1.97 -7.46
N LYS A 60 -23.39 -2.25 -8.76
CA LYS A 60 -24.30 -1.50 -9.64
C LYS A 60 -25.76 -1.63 -9.21
N SER A 61 -26.20 -2.83 -8.83
CA SER A 61 -27.56 -3.05 -8.32
C SER A 61 -27.79 -2.33 -7.00
N TYR A 62 -26.83 -2.41 -6.08
CA TYR A 62 -26.92 -1.77 -4.77
C TYR A 62 -26.94 -0.23 -4.88
N LEU A 63 -26.04 0.38 -5.65
CA LEU A 63 -26.05 1.84 -5.85
C LEU A 63 -27.34 2.35 -6.51
N LYS A 64 -27.94 1.58 -7.41
CA LYS A 64 -29.27 1.91 -7.97
C LYS A 64 -30.38 1.88 -6.92
N GLN A 65 -30.33 0.96 -5.95
CA GLN A 65 -31.31 0.92 -4.86
C GLN A 65 -31.20 2.15 -3.94
N LEU A 66 -30.01 2.76 -3.89
CA LEU A 66 -29.75 4.01 -3.17
C LEU A 66 -30.00 5.27 -4.02
N ASP A 67 -30.69 5.13 -5.17
CA ASP A 67 -30.99 6.21 -6.11
C ASP A 67 -29.76 6.94 -6.71
N TRP A 68 -28.60 6.27 -6.76
CA TRP A 68 -27.43 6.82 -7.45
C TRP A 68 -27.56 6.64 -8.96
N GLN A 69 -27.18 7.68 -9.70
CA GLN A 69 -27.24 7.68 -11.16
C GLN A 69 -25.90 7.28 -11.76
N TYR A 70 -25.93 6.27 -12.62
CA TYR A 70 -24.76 5.80 -13.35
C TYR A 70 -24.55 6.58 -14.64
N THR A 71 -23.35 7.13 -14.82
CA THR A 71 -22.88 7.72 -16.08
C THR A 71 -21.74 6.87 -16.66
N PRO A 72 -21.83 6.42 -17.92
CA PRO A 72 -20.73 5.70 -18.56
C PRO A 72 -19.53 6.61 -18.79
N GLY A 73 -18.33 6.16 -18.43
CA GLY A 73 -17.11 6.94 -18.53
C GLY A 73 -16.55 7.03 -19.96
N ARG A 74 -16.99 6.14 -20.85
CA ARG A 74 -16.60 6.08 -22.28
C ARG A 74 -15.09 6.04 -22.50
N GLY A 75 -14.34 5.47 -21.56
CA GLY A 75 -12.88 5.34 -21.65
C GLY A 75 -12.10 6.65 -21.46
N ARG A 76 -12.72 7.67 -20.84
CA ARG A 76 -12.02 8.90 -20.46
C ARG A 76 -10.89 8.60 -19.48
N ARG A 77 -9.81 9.37 -19.55
CA ARG A 77 -8.71 9.28 -18.57
C ARG A 77 -9.17 9.74 -17.20
N PHE A 78 -8.69 9.08 -16.14
CA PHE A 78 -8.98 9.45 -14.76
C PHE A 78 -8.30 10.79 -14.39
N THR A 79 -9.01 11.88 -14.63
CA THR A 79 -8.55 13.27 -14.47
C THR A 79 -9.70 14.14 -13.94
N ALA A 80 -9.39 15.29 -13.35
CA ALA A 80 -10.42 16.20 -12.81
C ALA A 80 -11.46 16.58 -13.88
N ASP A 81 -11.01 16.95 -15.07
CA ASP A 81 -11.86 17.36 -16.21
C ASP A 81 -12.81 16.24 -16.70
N SER A 82 -12.52 14.99 -16.36
CA SER A 82 -13.36 13.85 -16.76
C SER A 82 -14.55 13.60 -15.85
N LEU A 83 -14.59 14.23 -14.67
CA LEU A 83 -15.55 13.99 -13.59
C LEU A 83 -16.25 15.30 -13.18
N PRO A 84 -17.54 15.23 -12.80
CA PRO A 84 -18.24 16.39 -12.26
C PRO A 84 -17.67 16.79 -10.88
N GLN A 85 -17.95 18.02 -10.46
CA GLN A 85 -17.77 18.47 -9.07
C GLN A 85 -18.76 17.77 -8.14
N GLY A 86 -18.52 17.82 -6.83
CA GLY A 86 -19.31 17.14 -5.81
C GLY A 86 -18.84 15.72 -5.53
N ILE A 87 -19.74 14.92 -4.94
CA ILE A 87 -19.45 13.54 -4.52
C ILE A 87 -19.67 12.57 -5.68
N VAL A 88 -18.61 11.86 -6.06
CA VAL A 88 -18.59 10.94 -7.19
C VAL A 88 -17.96 9.62 -6.76
N ILE A 89 -18.68 8.51 -6.96
CA ILE A 89 -18.09 7.16 -6.86
C ILE A 89 -17.62 6.76 -8.24
N VAL A 90 -16.31 6.57 -8.41
CA VAL A 90 -15.71 6.30 -9.72
C VAL A 90 -15.34 4.83 -9.83
N HIS A 91 -15.77 4.19 -10.92
CA HIS A 91 -15.31 2.86 -11.32
C HIS A 91 -14.21 3.00 -12.36
N LEU A 92 -13.01 2.58 -11.97
CA LEU A 92 -11.81 2.59 -12.80
C LEU A 92 -11.52 1.20 -13.35
N GLU A 93 -11.02 1.15 -14.57
CA GLU A 93 -10.57 -0.08 -15.22
C GLU A 93 -9.21 0.15 -15.91
N MET A 94 -8.42 -0.92 -16.01
CA MET A 94 -7.20 -0.95 -16.83
C MET A 94 -7.41 -1.90 -18.03
N PRO A 95 -7.60 -1.40 -19.27
CA PRO A 95 -7.94 -2.22 -20.44
C PRO A 95 -6.93 -3.32 -20.75
N GLU A 96 -5.64 -3.03 -20.52
CA GLU A 96 -4.53 -3.94 -20.80
C GLU A 96 -4.34 -5.00 -19.70
N ARG A 97 -4.99 -4.87 -18.54
CA ARG A 97 -4.89 -5.82 -17.43
C ARG A 97 -6.23 -6.50 -17.17
N ARG A 98 -6.37 -7.78 -17.53
CA ARG A 98 -7.56 -8.58 -17.22
C ARG A 98 -7.76 -8.65 -15.69
N ARG A 99 -8.97 -8.26 -15.23
CA ARG A 99 -9.46 -8.34 -13.83
C ARG A 99 -8.93 -7.29 -12.84
N HIS A 100 -8.74 -6.05 -13.27
CA HIS A 100 -8.35 -4.96 -12.36
C HIS A 100 -9.31 -3.77 -12.50
N GLY A 101 -10.45 -3.90 -11.84
CA GLY A 101 -11.36 -2.79 -11.57
C GLY A 101 -11.05 -2.21 -10.19
N HIS A 102 -11.17 -0.89 -10.02
CA HIS A 102 -11.01 -0.22 -8.74
C HIS A 102 -12.16 0.75 -8.52
N PHE A 103 -12.65 0.86 -7.28
CA PHE A 103 -13.64 1.85 -6.90
C PHE A 103 -12.98 2.85 -5.96
N CYS A 104 -13.16 4.14 -6.22
CA CYS A 104 -12.73 5.19 -5.30
C CYS A 104 -13.81 6.27 -5.19
N CYS A 105 -13.84 6.97 -4.06
CA CYS A 105 -14.66 8.16 -3.90
C CYS A 105 -13.84 9.40 -4.28
N VAL A 106 -14.42 10.27 -5.09
CA VAL A 106 -13.85 11.58 -5.44
C VAL A 106 -14.83 12.65 -4.97
N ILE A 107 -14.37 13.58 -4.14
CA ILE A 107 -15.17 14.70 -3.64
C ILE A 107 -14.46 15.97 -4.10
N ASP A 108 -15.12 16.74 -4.96
CA ASP A 108 -14.56 17.98 -5.53
C ASP A 108 -13.14 17.82 -6.08
N HIS A 109 -12.95 16.76 -6.87
CA HIS A 109 -11.66 16.38 -7.48
C HIS A 109 -10.54 16.01 -6.50
N VAL A 110 -10.87 15.76 -5.23
CA VAL A 110 -10.00 15.13 -4.24
C VAL A 110 -10.35 13.65 -4.12
N ILE A 111 -9.35 12.78 -4.24
CA ILE A 111 -9.52 11.33 -4.14
C ILE A 111 -9.49 10.93 -2.67
N HIS A 112 -10.52 10.24 -2.21
CA HIS A 112 -10.63 9.65 -0.87
C HIS A 112 -10.55 8.12 -0.96
N ASP A 113 -9.42 7.57 -0.56
CA ASP A 113 -9.17 6.12 -0.61
C ASP A 113 -7.95 5.73 0.23
N THR A 114 -7.66 4.45 0.39
CA THR A 114 -6.45 3.93 1.06
C THR A 114 -5.24 3.89 0.13
N TRP A 115 -5.46 4.08 -1.17
CA TRP A 115 -4.43 4.12 -2.20
C TRP A 115 -4.75 5.18 -3.26
N ASN A 116 -3.72 5.78 -3.89
CA ASN A 116 -3.89 6.82 -4.90
C ASN A 116 -3.94 6.25 -6.34
N PRO A 117 -5.13 5.99 -6.93
CA PRO A 117 -5.23 5.50 -8.30
C PRO A 117 -4.72 6.50 -9.36
N SER A 118 -4.59 7.79 -9.05
CA SER A 118 -4.12 8.78 -10.03
C SER A 118 -2.62 8.67 -10.34
N GLU A 119 -1.85 7.97 -9.51
CA GLU A 119 -0.44 7.67 -9.81
C GLU A 119 -0.29 6.64 -10.95
N GLU A 120 -1.37 5.93 -11.29
CA GLU A 120 -1.42 5.00 -12.41
C GLU A 120 -2.07 5.65 -13.64
N THR A 121 -1.24 5.98 -14.63
CA THR A 121 -1.71 6.66 -15.86
C THR A 121 -2.56 5.79 -16.77
N ASP A 122 -2.63 4.49 -16.50
CA ASP A 122 -3.27 3.50 -17.39
C ASP A 122 -4.73 3.28 -17.01
N TYR A 123 -5.20 3.87 -15.90
CA TYR A 123 -6.61 3.86 -15.55
C TYR A 123 -7.42 4.75 -16.47
N ILE A 124 -8.53 4.17 -16.90
CA ILE A 124 -9.64 4.89 -17.52
C ILE A 124 -10.85 4.82 -16.61
N VAL A 125 -11.73 5.80 -16.75
CA VAL A 125 -13.05 5.81 -16.14
C VAL A 125 -13.96 4.89 -16.95
N ALA A 126 -14.30 3.74 -16.38
CA ALA A 126 -15.30 2.83 -16.96
C ALA A 126 -16.71 3.42 -16.80
N GLY A 127 -16.96 4.00 -15.63
CA GLY A 127 -18.15 4.76 -15.32
C GLY A 127 -18.04 5.41 -13.96
N PHE A 128 -19.00 6.26 -13.65
CA PHE A 128 -19.07 6.91 -12.34
C PHE A 128 -20.52 7.08 -11.92
N TRP A 129 -20.70 7.27 -10.61
CA TRP A 129 -21.98 7.43 -9.98
C TRP A 129 -22.06 8.78 -9.28
N THR A 130 -23.17 9.45 -9.46
CA THR A 130 -23.49 10.71 -8.79
C THR A 130 -24.85 10.59 -8.10
N CYS A 131 -24.97 11.20 -6.93
CA CYS A 131 -26.27 11.44 -6.32
C CYS A 131 -26.89 12.69 -6.96
N VAL A 132 -28.19 12.68 -7.22
CA VAL A 132 -28.90 13.89 -7.67
C VAL A 132 -29.03 14.84 -6.48
N ALA A 133 -28.02 15.69 -6.28
CA ALA A 133 -28.13 16.76 -5.32
C ALA A 133 -29.12 17.80 -5.86
N THR A 134 -30.28 17.94 -5.22
CA THR A 134 -31.00 19.22 -5.23
C THR A 134 -30.03 20.29 -4.74
N ALA A 135 -29.76 21.28 -5.59
CA ALA A 135 -28.75 22.32 -5.41
C ALA A 135 -28.64 22.78 -3.94
N SER A 136 -27.57 22.37 -3.25
CA SER A 136 -27.18 22.94 -1.97
C SER A 136 -25.65 23.06 -1.92
N ASP A 137 -25.17 24.20 -1.44
CA ASP A 137 -23.77 24.63 -1.40
C ASP A 137 -22.83 23.82 -0.48
N THR A 138 -23.24 22.64 0.00
CA THR A 138 -22.45 21.84 0.96
C THR A 138 -21.83 20.62 0.30
N THR A 139 -20.51 20.51 0.41
CA THR A 139 -19.67 19.43 -0.14
C THR A 139 -19.44 18.27 0.84
N LEU A 140 -20.12 18.29 1.98
CA LEU A 140 -20.05 17.24 2.99
C LEU A 140 -20.79 15.96 2.52
N PRO A 141 -20.29 14.76 2.87
CA PRO A 141 -20.96 13.49 2.59
C PRO A 141 -22.42 13.55 3.04
N ARG A 142 -23.34 13.39 2.09
CA ARG A 142 -24.77 13.43 2.37
C ARG A 142 -25.29 12.01 2.52
N VAL A 143 -25.92 11.78 3.65
CA VAL A 143 -26.71 10.58 3.91
C VAL A 143 -27.73 10.43 2.78
N ALA A 144 -27.67 9.31 2.05
CA ALA A 144 -28.60 9.05 0.95
C ALA A 144 -30.05 9.14 1.45
N PRO A 145 -31.00 9.71 0.67
CA PRO A 145 -32.40 9.76 1.07
C PRO A 145 -32.94 8.34 1.26
N GLY A 146 -33.14 7.94 2.52
CA GLY A 146 -33.49 6.56 2.92
C GLY A 146 -32.60 5.96 4.01
N SER A 147 -31.42 6.53 4.26
CA SER A 147 -30.58 6.18 5.41
C SER A 147 -30.92 7.10 6.57
N SER A 148 -31.62 6.59 7.59
CA SER A 148 -31.80 7.30 8.85
C SER A 148 -30.53 7.15 9.68
N GLN A 149 -29.72 8.21 9.79
CA GLN A 149 -28.72 8.29 10.86
C GLN A 149 -29.44 8.48 12.20
N ASN A 150 -29.87 7.37 12.79
CA ASN A 150 -30.55 7.31 14.09
C ASN A 150 -29.60 6.77 15.17
N ALA A 151 -29.91 7.02 16.44
CA ALA A 151 -29.30 6.37 17.61
C ALA A 151 -29.24 4.82 17.49
N GLU A 152 -30.06 4.26 16.60
CA GLU A 152 -30.08 2.87 16.16
C GLU A 152 -28.77 2.42 15.48
N GLN A 153 -28.12 3.26 14.66
CA GLN A 153 -26.82 2.96 14.05
C GLN A 153 -25.68 2.93 15.08
N VAL A 154 -25.70 3.83 16.07
CA VAL A 154 -24.73 3.82 17.18
C VAL A 154 -24.94 2.60 18.09
N THR A 155 -26.20 2.26 18.37
CA THR A 155 -26.58 1.09 19.18
C THR A 155 -26.15 -0.20 18.50
N THR A 156 -26.45 -0.33 17.20
CA THR A 156 -26.00 -1.48 16.42
C THR A 156 -24.48 -1.53 16.36
N GLN A 157 -23.73 -0.41 16.27
CA GLN A 157 -22.25 -0.42 16.31
C GLN A 157 -21.72 -1.07 17.58
N LYS A 158 -22.25 -0.67 18.74
CA LYS A 158 -21.89 -1.29 20.03
C LYS A 158 -22.22 -2.78 20.08
N GLU A 159 -23.32 -3.23 19.47
CA GLU A 159 -23.65 -4.65 19.39
C GLU A 159 -22.67 -5.42 18.51
N PHE A 160 -22.26 -4.83 17.39
CA PHE A 160 -21.27 -5.42 16.51
C PHE A 160 -19.87 -5.47 17.14
N ASP A 161 -19.48 -4.44 17.88
CA ASP A 161 -18.23 -4.45 18.64
C ASP A 161 -18.22 -5.59 19.68
N LYS A 162 -19.37 -5.85 20.33
CA LYS A 162 -19.53 -7.02 21.21
C LYS A 162 -19.40 -8.33 20.45
N ILE A 163 -19.93 -8.41 19.22
CA ILE A 163 -19.81 -9.59 18.36
C ILE A 163 -18.35 -9.81 17.97
N LEU A 164 -17.64 -8.78 17.53
CA LEU A 164 -16.21 -8.85 17.21
C LEU A 164 -15.39 -9.27 18.42
N HIS A 165 -15.64 -8.67 19.58
CA HIS A 165 -14.97 -9.06 20.82
C HIS A 165 -15.21 -10.54 21.14
N ARG A 166 -16.46 -11.02 21.01
CA ARG A 166 -16.80 -12.43 21.23
C ARG A 166 -16.10 -13.34 20.22
N LEU A 167 -16.03 -12.96 18.96
CA LEU A 167 -15.31 -13.69 17.91
C LEU A 167 -13.82 -13.81 18.22
N ARG A 168 -13.16 -12.71 18.63
CA ARG A 168 -11.73 -12.72 19.03
C ARG A 168 -11.48 -13.63 20.25
N ALA A 169 -12.37 -13.61 21.24
CA ALA A 169 -12.28 -14.50 22.40
C ALA A 169 -12.42 -15.99 22.01
N LEU A 170 -13.34 -16.30 21.10
CA LEU A 170 -13.51 -17.65 20.57
C LEU A 170 -12.30 -18.11 19.74
N ASP A 171 -11.73 -17.23 18.91
CA ASP A 171 -10.52 -17.53 18.13
C ASP A 171 -9.30 -17.78 19.04
N GLY A 172 -9.13 -16.95 20.07
CA GLY A 172 -8.10 -17.16 21.10
C GLY A 172 -8.26 -18.50 21.82
N THR A 173 -9.49 -18.94 22.11
CA THR A 173 -9.77 -20.24 22.74
C THR A 173 -9.47 -21.40 21.79
N ALA A 174 -9.78 -21.26 20.49
CA ALA A 174 -9.50 -22.27 19.48
C ALA A 174 -7.99 -22.47 19.23
N ASN A 175 -7.20 -21.39 19.31
CA ASN A 175 -5.76 -21.41 19.06
C ASN A 175 -4.92 -21.66 20.33
N ASN A 176 -5.53 -21.67 21.52
CA ASN A 176 -4.82 -21.92 22.77
C ASN A 176 -4.51 -23.41 22.97
N HIS A 177 -3.24 -23.74 23.20
CA HIS A 177 -2.76 -25.10 23.42
C HIS A 177 -3.21 -25.68 24.77
N ALA A 178 -3.60 -24.82 25.72
CA ALA A 178 -4.12 -25.22 27.03
C ALA A 178 -5.62 -25.60 27.02
N SER A 179 -6.36 -25.30 25.96
CA SER A 179 -7.79 -25.62 25.86
C SER A 179 -8.03 -27.07 25.47
N THR A 180 -9.11 -27.67 25.98
CA THR A 180 -9.48 -29.05 25.65
C THR A 180 -9.97 -29.17 24.21
N GLU A 181 -9.85 -30.36 23.61
CA GLU A 181 -10.34 -30.60 22.24
C GLU A 181 -11.87 -30.39 22.09
N GLY A 182 -12.63 -30.55 23.18
CA GLY A 182 -14.06 -30.23 23.21
C GLY A 182 -14.34 -28.73 23.17
N GLU A 183 -13.59 -27.94 23.95
CA GLU A 183 -13.69 -26.47 23.96
C GLU A 183 -13.26 -25.87 22.63
N LYS A 184 -12.17 -26.34 22.04
CA LYS A 184 -11.72 -25.90 20.71
C LYS A 184 -12.78 -26.15 19.65
N ARG A 185 -13.37 -27.35 19.59
CA ARG A 185 -14.45 -27.66 18.63
C ARG A 185 -15.69 -26.81 18.86
N ASN A 186 -16.09 -26.59 20.11
CA ASN A 186 -17.25 -25.76 20.42
C ASN A 186 -17.01 -24.30 20.04
N ALA A 187 -15.82 -23.77 20.33
CA ALA A 187 -15.41 -22.42 19.96
C ALA A 187 -15.42 -22.22 18.44
N LEU A 188 -14.83 -23.15 17.68
CA LEU A 188 -14.83 -23.13 16.21
C LEU A 188 -16.25 -23.16 15.65
N ARG A 189 -17.15 -23.99 16.20
CA ARG A 189 -18.55 -24.07 15.74
C ARG A 189 -19.32 -22.77 16.01
N MET A 190 -19.16 -22.19 17.20
CA MET A 190 -19.78 -20.90 17.54
C MET A 190 -19.25 -19.77 16.66
N MET A 191 -17.94 -19.76 16.42
CA MET A 191 -17.27 -18.80 15.56
C MET A 191 -17.78 -18.89 14.12
N GLN A 192 -17.84 -20.08 13.53
CA GLN A 192 -18.39 -20.29 12.18
C GLN A 192 -19.83 -19.79 12.04
N ASN A 193 -20.69 -20.05 13.03
CA ASN A 193 -22.08 -19.60 12.99
C ASN A 193 -22.19 -18.07 13.06
N LEU A 194 -21.44 -17.44 13.98
CA LEU A 194 -21.39 -15.97 14.08
C LEU A 194 -20.83 -15.32 12.81
N MET A 195 -19.75 -15.87 12.27
CA MET A 195 -19.14 -15.38 11.03
C MET A 195 -20.12 -15.46 9.85
N LEU A 196 -20.82 -16.58 9.66
CA LEU A 196 -21.80 -16.75 8.59
C LEU A 196 -22.97 -15.77 8.71
N ARG A 197 -23.52 -15.60 9.92
CA ARG A 197 -24.64 -14.67 10.15
C ARG A 197 -24.31 -13.22 9.86
N HIS A 198 -23.06 -12.83 10.12
CA HIS A 198 -22.60 -11.46 9.93
C HIS A 198 -21.76 -11.29 8.65
N ASN A 199 -21.68 -12.32 7.82
CA ASN A 199 -20.93 -12.35 6.56
C ASN A 199 -19.45 -11.91 6.72
N LEU A 200 -18.82 -12.34 7.82
CA LEU A 200 -17.44 -12.06 8.19
C LEU A 200 -16.52 -13.22 7.80
N SER A 201 -15.28 -12.89 7.40
CA SER A 201 -14.20 -13.86 7.20
C SER A 201 -13.31 -13.96 8.43
N ARG A 202 -12.46 -15.01 8.52
CA ARG A 202 -11.60 -15.20 9.70
C ARG A 202 -10.54 -14.09 9.76
N GLU A 203 -10.14 -13.61 8.59
CA GLU A 203 -9.20 -12.51 8.41
C GLU A 203 -9.82 -11.15 8.79
N ASP A 204 -11.15 -11.04 8.89
CA ASP A 204 -11.82 -9.84 9.42
C ASP A 204 -11.68 -9.68 10.94
N ILE A 205 -11.21 -10.72 11.65
CA ILE A 205 -11.17 -10.78 13.12
C ILE A 205 -9.81 -11.15 13.72
N SER A 206 -8.88 -11.69 12.92
CA SER A 206 -7.54 -12.04 13.39
C SER A 206 -6.66 -10.77 13.43
N ASP A 207 -6.36 -10.29 14.63
CA ASP A 207 -5.38 -9.21 14.88
C ASP A 207 -3.97 -9.78 14.62
N ASP A 208 -3.44 -9.61 13.41
CA ASP A 208 -2.02 -9.87 13.13
C ASP A 208 -1.26 -8.54 13.40
N ASP A 209 -0.55 -8.51 14.53
CA ASP A 209 0.43 -7.50 14.99
C ASP A 209 0.39 -6.12 14.30
N ASN A 210 -0.29 -5.13 14.89
CA ASN A 210 -0.03 -3.66 14.89
C ASN A 210 0.50 -2.93 13.62
N VAL A 211 0.53 -3.57 12.44
CA VAL A 211 0.90 -3.03 11.13
C VAL A 211 -0.32 -2.37 10.46
N GLU A 212 -1.47 -2.40 11.15
CA GLU A 212 -2.80 -2.06 10.64
C GLU A 212 -3.05 -0.55 10.50
N SER A 213 -2.31 0.28 11.24
CA SER A 213 -2.36 1.75 11.12
C SER A 213 -1.37 2.30 10.09
N VAL A 214 -0.55 1.44 9.46
CA VAL A 214 0.47 1.87 8.52
C VAL A 214 -0.18 2.20 7.18
N CYS A 215 -0.20 3.48 6.83
CA CYS A 215 -0.55 3.91 5.48
C CYS A 215 0.55 3.44 4.51
N PHE A 216 0.26 2.40 3.72
CA PHE A 216 1.14 1.97 2.64
C PHE A 216 0.98 2.85 1.40
N THR A 217 2.04 2.94 0.62
CA THR A 217 2.00 3.56 -0.70
C THR A 217 2.93 2.81 -1.65
N ARG A 218 2.77 3.08 -2.95
CA ARG A 218 3.72 2.70 -3.98
C ARG A 218 3.88 3.87 -4.93
N ARG A 219 5.12 4.28 -5.17
CA ARG A 219 5.42 5.41 -6.06
C ARG A 219 6.52 5.08 -7.05
N ALA A 220 6.40 5.59 -8.27
CA ALA A 220 7.41 5.45 -9.31
C ALA A 220 8.46 6.56 -9.24
N CYS A 221 9.72 6.17 -9.42
CA CYS A 221 10.83 7.04 -9.75
C CYS A 221 11.32 6.72 -11.18
N PRO A 222 10.96 7.53 -12.19
CA PRO A 222 11.43 7.31 -13.55
C PRO A 222 12.94 7.57 -13.66
N VAL A 223 13.64 6.71 -14.39
CA VAL A 223 15.04 6.92 -14.77
C VAL A 223 15.15 7.17 -16.27
N ASN A 224 16.21 7.86 -16.69
CA ASN A 224 16.40 8.28 -18.08
C ASN A 224 16.73 7.12 -19.04
N GLY A 225 17.15 5.97 -18.51
CA GLY A 225 17.51 4.80 -19.31
C GLY A 225 16.31 3.95 -19.75
N ARG A 226 16.35 3.47 -21.00
CA ARG A 226 15.43 2.42 -21.50
C ARG A 226 15.59 1.08 -20.78
N ARG A 227 16.76 0.85 -20.17
CA ARG A 227 17.04 -0.31 -19.31
C ARG A 227 17.58 0.20 -17.98
N ALA A 228 17.16 -0.44 -16.88
CA ALA A 228 17.76 -0.22 -15.57
C ALA A 228 19.23 -0.67 -15.58
N CYS A 229 20.13 0.25 -15.27
CA CYS A 229 21.56 -0.03 -15.10
C CYS A 229 21.79 -0.86 -13.83
N SER A 230 22.88 -1.64 -13.78
CA SER A 230 23.20 -2.46 -12.60
C SER A 230 23.37 -1.59 -11.35
N TRP A 231 24.12 -0.50 -11.46
CA TRP A 231 24.35 0.41 -10.33
C TRP A 231 23.08 1.12 -9.84
N GLU A 232 22.09 1.39 -10.72
CA GLU A 232 20.80 1.96 -10.31
C GLU A 232 20.02 0.96 -9.45
N LYS A 233 20.09 -0.34 -9.78
CA LYS A 233 19.53 -1.44 -8.98
C LYS A 233 20.27 -1.63 -7.67
N GLU A 234 21.61 -1.62 -7.70
CA GLU A 234 22.44 -1.69 -6.49
C GLU A 234 22.14 -0.51 -5.56
N LEU A 235 21.90 0.69 -6.10
CA LEU A 235 21.55 1.87 -5.32
C LEU A 235 20.17 1.75 -4.66
N ALA A 236 19.16 1.30 -5.41
CA ALA A 236 17.83 1.04 -4.86
C ALA A 236 17.89 -0.03 -3.76
N ALA A 237 18.66 -1.10 -3.98
CA ALA A 237 18.91 -2.15 -2.97
C ALA A 237 19.62 -1.62 -1.73
N TYR A 238 20.63 -0.76 -1.89
CA TYR A 238 21.33 -0.12 -0.79
C TYR A 238 20.38 0.72 0.07
N LEU A 239 19.53 1.55 -0.56
CA LEU A 239 18.60 2.41 0.19
C LEU A 239 17.62 1.61 1.05
N VAL A 240 17.03 0.55 0.49
CA VAL A 240 16.08 -0.27 1.25
C VAL A 240 16.77 -1.15 2.29
N ALA A 241 18.04 -1.51 2.11
CA ALA A 241 18.77 -2.34 3.07
C ALA A 241 19.34 -1.53 4.24
N GLU A 242 19.88 -0.34 3.96
CA GLU A 242 20.68 0.41 4.94
C GLU A 242 19.94 1.61 5.55
N ILE A 243 19.00 2.24 4.81
CA ILE A 243 18.42 3.53 5.21
C ILE A 243 16.91 3.42 5.48
N PHE A 244 16.17 2.76 4.60
CA PHE A 244 14.72 2.59 4.69
C PHE A 244 14.35 1.10 4.77
N PRO A 245 14.71 0.40 5.87
CA PRO A 245 14.53 -1.05 6.01
C PRO A 245 13.08 -1.53 5.91
N MET A 246 12.12 -0.64 6.12
CA MET A 246 10.68 -0.93 6.05
C MET A 246 10.11 -0.80 4.63
N THR A 247 10.92 -0.37 3.66
CA THR A 247 10.52 -0.20 2.27
C THR A 247 11.10 -1.29 1.39
N SER A 248 10.42 -1.58 0.28
CA SER A 248 10.89 -2.50 -0.75
C SER A 248 10.79 -1.84 -2.11
N TRP A 249 11.42 -2.43 -3.11
CA TRP A 249 11.40 -1.89 -4.47
C TRP A 249 11.30 -2.98 -5.54
N TYR A 250 10.85 -2.58 -6.72
CA TYR A 250 10.94 -3.35 -7.95
C TYR A 250 11.13 -2.40 -9.14
N PHE A 251 11.37 -2.91 -10.32
CA PHE A 251 11.46 -2.08 -11.53
C PHE A 251 10.63 -2.66 -12.67
N SER A 252 10.13 -1.79 -13.53
CA SER A 252 9.43 -2.18 -14.76
C SER A 252 9.73 -1.19 -15.88
N ALA A 253 9.62 -1.64 -17.12
CA ALA A 253 9.69 -0.75 -18.27
C ALA A 253 8.30 -0.15 -18.54
N LYS A 254 8.24 1.15 -18.80
CA LYS A 254 7.04 1.84 -19.30
C LYS A 254 7.41 2.68 -20.51
N GLY A 255 6.97 2.22 -21.68
CA GLY A 255 7.39 2.80 -22.96
C GLY A 255 8.91 2.76 -23.14
N ASN A 256 9.52 3.93 -23.31
CA ASN A 256 10.99 4.06 -23.51
C ASN A 256 11.77 4.33 -22.22
N ARG A 257 11.12 4.30 -21.05
CA ARG A 257 11.77 4.57 -19.75
C ARG A 257 11.67 3.36 -18.83
N THR A 258 12.65 3.25 -17.95
CA THR A 258 12.56 2.33 -16.81
C THR A 258 12.02 3.09 -15.60
N LEU A 259 11.10 2.46 -14.87
CA LEU A 259 10.54 2.97 -13.64
C LEU A 259 11.04 2.11 -12.48
N PHE A 260 11.64 2.75 -11.48
CA PHE A 260 11.92 2.13 -10.19
C PHE A 260 10.74 2.43 -9.27
N TRP A 261 10.03 1.39 -8.86
CA TRP A 261 8.89 1.49 -7.96
C TRP A 261 9.34 1.19 -6.55
N PHE A 262 9.08 2.11 -5.63
CA PHE A 262 9.27 1.90 -4.19
C PHE A 262 7.90 1.72 -3.55
N TYR A 263 7.79 0.79 -2.61
CA TYR A 263 6.55 0.51 -1.90
C TYR A 263 6.83 0.16 -0.43
N GLY A 264 5.88 0.46 0.45
CA GLY A 264 6.08 0.40 1.91
C GLY A 264 5.33 1.52 2.62
N PRO A 265 5.66 1.82 3.89
CA PRO A 265 5.08 2.94 4.62
C PRO A 265 5.22 4.26 3.84
N ARG A 266 4.15 5.07 3.82
CA ARG A 266 4.04 6.26 2.95
C ARG A 266 5.19 7.25 3.11
N GLU A 267 5.52 7.59 4.35
CA GLU A 267 6.60 8.53 4.66
C GLU A 267 7.97 7.97 4.23
N ASP A 268 8.24 6.70 4.54
CA ASP A 268 9.51 6.06 4.20
C ASP A 268 9.69 5.95 2.68
N VAL A 269 8.64 5.63 1.92
CA VAL A 269 8.69 5.61 0.45
C VAL A 269 8.93 7.00 -0.12
N GLN A 270 8.30 8.03 0.43
CA GLN A 270 8.48 9.42 0.00
C GLN A 270 9.92 9.89 0.22
N ASN A 271 10.45 9.65 1.41
CA ASN A 271 11.81 10.00 1.79
C ASN A 271 12.82 9.18 0.97
N GLY A 272 12.57 7.88 0.81
CA GLY A 272 13.38 6.97 0.00
C GLY A 272 13.51 7.39 -1.46
N ILE A 273 12.40 7.81 -2.10
CA ILE A 273 12.45 8.30 -3.48
C ILE A 273 13.22 9.61 -3.59
N THR A 274 13.07 10.50 -2.61
CA THR A 274 13.78 11.79 -2.60
C THR A 274 15.29 11.55 -2.57
N LEU A 275 15.76 10.75 -1.60
CA LEU A 275 17.16 10.38 -1.49
C LEU A 275 17.67 9.58 -2.69
N PHE A 276 16.86 8.67 -3.24
CA PHE A 276 17.22 7.92 -4.46
C PHE A 276 17.48 8.86 -5.63
N ARG A 277 16.65 9.88 -5.83
CA ARG A 277 16.84 10.87 -6.92
C ARG A 277 18.09 11.69 -6.75
N GLU A 278 18.36 12.15 -5.52
CA GLU A 278 19.55 12.93 -5.19
C GLU A 278 20.83 12.14 -5.42
N LEU A 279 20.89 10.90 -4.92
CA LEU A 279 22.03 10.01 -5.13
C LEU A 279 22.19 9.63 -6.59
N LEU A 280 21.10 9.33 -7.29
CA LEU A 280 21.14 8.99 -8.72
C LEU A 280 21.70 10.15 -9.53
N LEU A 281 21.24 11.38 -9.29
CA LEU A 281 21.74 12.58 -9.96
C LEU A 281 23.22 12.84 -9.63
N THR A 282 23.60 12.71 -8.36
CA THR A 282 24.98 12.93 -7.90
C THR A 282 25.96 11.95 -8.55
N ILE A 283 25.62 10.66 -8.54
CA ILE A 283 26.45 9.61 -9.10
C ILE A 283 26.53 9.75 -10.63
N ALA A 284 25.39 9.94 -11.30
CA ALA A 284 25.33 10.08 -12.75
C ALA A 284 26.11 11.31 -13.24
N THR A 285 26.01 12.44 -12.53
CA THR A 285 26.75 13.67 -12.85
C THR A 285 28.24 13.46 -12.65
N SER A 286 28.64 12.86 -11.53
CA SER A 286 30.05 12.57 -11.24
C SER A 286 30.69 11.64 -12.27
N ALA A 287 29.95 10.60 -12.69
CA ALA A 287 30.39 9.68 -13.74
C ALA A 287 30.51 10.38 -15.09
N ARG A 288 29.53 11.23 -15.44
CA ARG A 288 29.54 11.99 -16.69
C ARG A 288 30.71 12.97 -16.77
N LEU A 289 31.02 13.67 -15.68
CA LEU A 289 32.13 14.61 -15.61
C LEU A 289 33.49 13.93 -15.79
N GLN A 290 33.66 12.70 -15.27
CA GLN A 290 34.95 12.00 -15.30
C GLN A 290 35.13 11.09 -16.53
N TYR A 291 34.04 10.53 -17.05
CA TYR A 291 34.09 9.46 -18.05
C TYR A 291 33.12 9.67 -19.23
N GLY A 292 32.50 10.85 -19.35
CA GLY A 292 31.61 11.20 -20.47
C GLY A 292 30.21 10.56 -20.42
N GLY A 293 29.95 9.65 -19.48
CA GLY A 293 28.64 9.02 -19.28
C GLY A 293 28.58 8.16 -18.02
N TYR A 294 27.42 7.55 -17.75
CA TYR A 294 27.19 6.72 -16.54
C TYR A 294 26.55 5.36 -16.85
N ALA A 295 26.04 5.16 -18.06
CA ALA A 295 25.26 3.98 -18.40
C ALA A 295 26.10 2.81 -18.97
N ARG A 296 27.31 3.10 -19.48
CA ARG A 296 28.22 2.11 -20.10
C ARG A 296 29.69 2.45 -19.82
N GLY A 297 30.57 1.48 -20.08
CA GLY A 297 32.03 1.64 -20.00
C GLY A 297 32.53 2.03 -18.62
N SER A 298 33.63 2.78 -18.57
CA SER A 298 34.27 3.25 -17.34
C SER A 298 33.33 4.08 -16.45
N GLY A 299 32.43 4.87 -17.06
CA GLY A 299 31.42 5.63 -16.31
C GLY A 299 30.45 4.75 -15.52
N ALA A 300 30.00 3.63 -16.10
CA ALA A 300 29.20 2.64 -15.39
C ALA A 300 30.00 1.94 -14.28
N SER A 301 31.27 1.60 -14.54
CA SER A 301 32.19 1.10 -13.50
C SER A 301 32.32 2.04 -12.32
N TYR A 302 32.53 3.32 -12.60
CA TYR A 302 32.62 4.33 -11.57
C TYR A 302 31.34 4.40 -10.74
N ALA A 303 30.17 4.40 -11.38
CA ALA A 303 28.89 4.44 -10.68
C ALA A 303 28.65 3.20 -9.79
N GLU A 304 28.96 1.99 -10.28
CA GLU A 304 28.91 0.76 -9.47
C GLU A 304 29.86 0.84 -8.27
N GLY A 305 31.10 1.28 -8.52
CA GLY A 305 32.08 1.52 -7.47
C GLY A 305 31.57 2.48 -6.41
N TYR A 306 30.96 3.60 -6.84
CA TYR A 306 30.39 4.61 -5.95
C TYR A 306 29.37 4.02 -5.00
N VAL A 307 28.37 3.31 -5.53
CA VAL A 307 27.33 2.67 -4.70
C VAL A 307 27.94 1.66 -3.72
N ARG A 308 28.91 0.86 -4.17
CA ARG A 308 29.62 -0.10 -3.29
C ARG A 308 30.48 0.57 -2.23
N GLY A 309 30.87 1.82 -2.44
CA GLY A 309 31.61 2.63 -1.48
C GLY A 309 30.75 3.28 -0.41
N LEU A 310 29.43 3.37 -0.59
CA LEU A 310 28.56 4.07 0.36
C LEU A 310 28.63 3.44 1.78
N PRO A 311 28.57 4.25 2.85
CA PRO A 311 28.58 3.77 4.24
C PRO A 311 27.47 2.76 4.53
N ARG A 312 27.78 1.69 5.28
CA ARG A 312 26.82 0.63 5.66
C ARG A 312 26.81 0.48 7.17
N HIS A 313 25.63 0.43 7.76
CA HIS A 313 25.48 0.30 9.21
C HIS A 313 25.39 -1.17 9.65
N HIS A 314 25.08 -2.10 8.73
CA HIS A 314 25.07 -3.54 8.99
C HIS A 314 26.07 -4.25 8.08
N SER A 315 27.34 -4.29 8.49
CA SER A 315 28.30 -5.19 7.88
C SER A 315 28.27 -6.54 8.62
N PRO A 316 28.04 -7.68 7.94
CA PRO A 316 28.09 -9.01 8.56
C PRO A 316 29.52 -9.49 8.91
N HIS A 317 30.46 -8.55 9.12
CA HIS A 317 31.86 -8.84 9.41
C HIS A 317 32.30 -8.49 10.84
N ASP A 318 31.41 -7.95 11.68
CA ASP A 318 31.67 -7.78 13.11
C ASP A 318 31.28 -9.05 13.90
N GLU A 319 31.84 -10.21 13.54
CA GLU A 319 31.73 -11.47 14.30
C GLU A 319 32.78 -11.60 15.42
N ASN A 320 33.35 -10.49 15.90
CA ASN A 320 34.27 -10.51 17.03
C ASN A 320 33.84 -9.51 18.10
N GLY A 321 32.96 -9.96 19.00
CA GLY A 321 32.76 -9.32 20.28
C GLY A 321 31.40 -9.63 20.90
N ASN A 322 31.40 -10.37 22.01
CA ASN A 322 30.29 -10.56 22.96
C ASN A 322 29.30 -9.39 22.97
N ALA A 323 28.20 -9.50 22.22
CA ALA A 323 27.06 -8.61 22.39
C ALA A 323 26.22 -9.11 23.59
N PRO A 324 25.84 -8.24 24.54
CA PRO A 324 24.97 -8.63 25.65
C PRO A 324 23.61 -9.14 25.12
N SER A 325 23.07 -10.19 25.74
CA SER A 325 21.87 -10.92 25.27
C SER A 325 20.64 -10.04 25.04
N ALA A 326 20.54 -8.89 25.73
CA ALA A 326 19.48 -7.91 25.55
C ALA A 326 19.53 -7.19 24.18
N VAL A 327 20.73 -6.85 23.68
CA VAL A 327 20.90 -6.19 22.38
C VAL A 327 20.60 -7.14 21.22
N ALA A 328 20.93 -8.43 21.37
CA ALA A 328 20.54 -9.47 20.42
C ALA A 328 19.02 -9.68 20.39
N SER A 329 18.34 -9.51 21.54
CA SER A 329 16.88 -9.59 21.62
C SER A 329 16.20 -8.37 20.99
N GLU A 330 16.73 -7.16 21.15
CA GLU A 330 16.18 -5.95 20.53
C GLU A 330 16.36 -5.94 19.00
N THR A 331 17.54 -6.34 18.50
CA THR A 331 17.77 -6.44 17.05
C THR A 331 16.90 -7.52 16.41
N ALA A 332 16.69 -8.64 17.08
CA ALA A 332 15.75 -9.68 16.64
C ALA A 332 14.32 -9.14 16.55
N LEU A 333 13.84 -8.39 17.55
CA LEU A 333 12.50 -7.78 17.52
C LEU A 333 12.35 -6.77 16.37
N VAL A 334 13.37 -5.96 16.11
CA VAL A 334 13.37 -5.01 14.98
C VAL A 334 13.34 -5.76 13.64
N GLN A 335 14.09 -6.85 13.50
CA GLN A 335 14.08 -7.69 12.30
C GLN A 335 12.72 -8.36 12.09
N THR A 336 12.13 -8.94 13.14
CA THR A 336 10.79 -9.55 13.08
C THR A 336 9.74 -8.52 12.64
N ARG A 337 9.77 -7.32 13.22
CA ARG A 337 8.86 -6.23 12.83
C ARG A 337 9.07 -5.79 11.37
N THR A 338 10.32 -5.73 10.94
CA THR A 338 10.69 -5.38 9.56
C THR A 338 10.12 -6.40 8.59
N MET A 339 10.29 -7.69 8.86
CA MET A 339 9.73 -8.78 8.05
C MET A 339 8.20 -8.74 8.00
N ALA A 340 7.54 -8.52 9.12
CA ALA A 340 6.08 -8.40 9.18
C ALA A 340 5.58 -7.24 8.29
N VAL A 341 6.26 -6.08 8.31
CA VAL A 341 5.92 -4.95 7.44
C VAL A 341 6.20 -5.25 5.97
N HIS A 342 7.28 -5.96 5.63
CA HIS A 342 7.53 -6.39 4.24
C HIS A 342 6.43 -7.31 3.71
N ASP A 343 6.01 -8.26 4.53
CA ASP A 343 4.95 -9.20 4.16
C ASP A 343 3.60 -8.49 4.02
N ALA A 344 3.27 -7.58 4.93
CA ALA A 344 2.10 -6.72 4.82
C ALA A 344 2.15 -5.84 3.57
N ALA A 345 3.27 -5.16 3.31
CA ALA A 345 3.45 -4.32 2.13
C ALA A 345 3.31 -5.10 0.82
N ARG A 346 3.83 -6.33 0.76
CA ARG A 346 3.70 -7.22 -0.40
C ARG A 346 2.26 -7.70 -0.60
N LYS A 347 1.55 -8.05 0.47
CA LYS A 347 0.12 -8.39 0.43
C LYS A 347 -0.70 -7.19 -0.05
N TRP A 348 -0.47 -6.01 0.51
CA TRP A 348 -1.11 -4.75 0.12
C TRP A 348 -0.87 -4.44 -1.36
N LEU A 349 0.36 -4.56 -1.84
CA LEU A 349 0.73 -4.30 -3.23
C LEU A 349 -0.03 -5.22 -4.20
N LYS A 350 -0.20 -6.49 -3.85
CA LYS A 350 -0.98 -7.43 -4.66
C LYS A 350 -2.47 -7.09 -4.65
N LEU A 351 -3.00 -6.74 -3.48
CA LEU A 351 -4.42 -6.55 -3.24
C LEU A 351 -4.95 -5.23 -3.82
N GLU A 352 -4.31 -4.11 -3.47
CA GLU A 352 -4.75 -2.76 -3.83
C GLU A 352 -4.19 -2.31 -5.19
N CYS A 353 -2.94 -2.68 -5.51
CA CYS A 353 -2.34 -2.29 -6.80
C CYS A 353 -2.43 -3.37 -7.89
N GLY A 354 -2.85 -4.60 -7.56
CA GLY A 354 -2.87 -5.72 -8.50
C GLY A 354 -1.49 -6.16 -8.99
N VAL A 355 -0.40 -5.86 -8.25
CA VAL A 355 0.97 -6.15 -8.68
C VAL A 355 1.52 -7.37 -7.95
N SER A 356 1.98 -8.37 -8.72
CA SER A 356 2.73 -9.52 -8.20
C SER A 356 4.19 -9.42 -8.65
N ILE A 357 5.11 -9.44 -7.69
CA ILE A 357 6.54 -9.30 -7.96
C ILE A 357 7.13 -10.68 -8.28
N VAL A 358 8.00 -10.72 -9.29
CA VAL A 358 8.82 -11.90 -9.63
C VAL A 358 10.30 -11.53 -9.56
N THR A 359 11.11 -12.45 -9.05
CA THR A 359 12.57 -12.29 -9.06
C THR A 359 13.11 -12.77 -10.40
N VAL A 360 13.82 -11.90 -11.11
CA VAL A 360 14.48 -12.23 -12.37
C VAL A 360 15.99 -12.16 -12.20
N HIS A 361 16.69 -13.17 -12.71
CA HIS A 361 18.15 -13.17 -12.78
C HIS A 361 18.57 -12.54 -14.10
N GLY A 362 19.47 -11.56 -14.03
CA GLY A 362 20.07 -10.93 -15.20
C GLY A 362 21.56 -11.22 -15.25
N SER A 363 22.11 -11.39 -16.45
CA SER A 363 23.55 -11.42 -16.64
C SER A 363 24.14 -10.03 -16.34
N GLY A 364 25.25 -10.02 -15.61
CA GLY A 364 26.04 -8.80 -15.39
C GLY A 364 26.63 -8.26 -16.68
N ARG A 365 27.19 -7.05 -16.63
CA ARG A 365 27.91 -6.49 -17.79
C ARG A 365 29.22 -7.25 -18.03
N ASN A 366 29.59 -7.44 -19.30
CA ASN A 366 30.84 -8.11 -19.67
C ASN A 366 32.09 -7.21 -19.54
N GLN A 367 31.92 -5.88 -19.65
CA GLN A 367 33.03 -4.93 -19.57
C GLN A 367 33.07 -4.28 -18.19
N HIS A 368 34.15 -4.51 -17.45
CA HIS A 368 34.43 -3.93 -16.13
C HIS A 368 35.80 -3.24 -16.14
N ASP A 369 35.81 -1.94 -15.92
CA ASP A 369 37.00 -1.12 -15.65
C ASP A 369 37.22 -1.06 -14.12
N PRO A 370 38.29 -1.69 -13.58
CA PRO A 370 38.56 -1.72 -12.15
C PRO A 370 39.02 -0.37 -11.58
N ASP A 371 39.76 0.43 -12.34
CA ASP A 371 40.31 1.70 -11.87
C ASP A 371 39.21 2.74 -11.68
N ALA A 372 38.28 2.80 -12.65
CA ALA A 372 37.09 3.62 -12.53
C ALA A 372 36.22 3.19 -11.34
N ALA A 373 36.04 1.87 -11.14
CA ALA A 373 35.29 1.35 -10.00
C ALA A 373 35.96 1.68 -8.66
N ASN A 374 37.28 1.54 -8.55
CA ASN A 374 38.03 1.88 -7.34
C ASN A 374 37.94 3.38 -7.02
N ARG A 375 38.00 4.25 -8.03
CA ARG A 375 37.79 5.69 -7.84
C ARG A 375 36.37 5.98 -7.36
N GLY A 376 35.37 5.37 -7.99
CA GLY A 376 33.98 5.43 -7.57
C GLY A 376 33.83 5.08 -6.09
N LYS A 377 34.39 3.94 -5.68
CA LYS A 377 34.36 3.46 -4.30
C LYS A 377 34.90 4.48 -3.29
N ARG A 378 36.03 5.12 -3.61
CA ARG A 378 36.60 6.18 -2.74
C ARG A 378 35.70 7.41 -2.63
N HIS A 379 34.99 7.77 -3.70
CA HIS A 379 34.06 8.90 -3.66
C HIS A 379 32.78 8.55 -2.89
N GLY A 380 32.25 7.34 -3.10
CA GLY A 380 31.11 6.84 -2.33
C GLY A 380 31.37 6.77 -0.84
N ALA A 381 32.57 6.34 -0.43
CA ALA A 381 32.96 6.25 0.97
C ALA A 381 33.02 7.59 1.70
N LYS A 382 33.08 8.71 0.96
CA LYS A 382 33.05 10.07 1.51
C LYS A 382 31.66 10.69 1.47
N HIS A 383 30.68 10.02 0.87
CA HIS A 383 29.32 10.53 0.77
C HIS A 383 28.62 10.32 2.11
N ASP A 384 28.23 11.41 2.76
CA ASP A 384 27.42 11.35 3.97
C ASP A 384 25.97 11.09 3.58
N VAL A 385 25.47 9.90 3.95
CA VAL A 385 24.10 9.47 3.66
C VAL A 385 23.22 9.54 4.92
N THR A 386 23.71 10.15 6.00
CA THR A 386 22.90 10.36 7.19
C THR A 386 21.80 11.38 6.88
N ALA A 387 20.57 10.88 6.83
CA ALA A 387 19.41 11.73 6.61
C ALA A 387 19.28 12.70 7.79
N GLU A 388 19.28 14.01 7.54
CA GLU A 388 18.80 15.02 8.49
C GLU A 388 17.32 14.79 8.93
N ASN A 389 16.64 13.75 8.42
CA ASN A 389 15.27 13.38 8.76
C ASN A 389 15.07 11.90 9.17
N GLY A 390 16.15 11.14 9.41
CA GLY A 390 16.04 9.77 9.91
C GLY A 390 15.72 9.77 11.41
N ARG A 391 14.43 9.84 11.78
CA ARG A 391 13.86 9.69 13.15
C ARG A 391 14.88 9.80 14.29
N LYS A 392 14.89 10.93 15.01
CA LYS A 392 15.43 10.98 16.38
C LYS A 392 14.84 9.79 17.14
N ARG A 393 15.68 8.80 17.48
CA ARG A 393 15.31 7.70 18.37
C ARG A 393 14.68 8.36 19.60
N ILE A 394 13.44 8.01 19.90
CA ILE A 394 12.83 8.36 21.19
C ILE A 394 13.63 7.56 22.22
N GLY A 395 14.69 8.18 22.74
CA GLY A 395 15.31 7.78 23.98
C GLY A 395 14.35 8.17 25.08
N LEU A 396 13.82 7.17 25.76
CA LEU A 396 13.17 7.32 27.05
C LEU A 396 14.11 8.10 27.98
N SER A 397 13.65 9.28 28.42
CA SER A 397 14.13 9.94 29.63
C SER A 397 13.62 9.21 30.86
#